data_AF-A0A9W7MPN3-F1
#
_entry.id   AF-A0A9W7MPN3-F1
#
_cell.length_a   1.000
_cell.length_b   1.000
_cell.length_c   1.000
_cell.angle_alpha   90.00
_cell.angle_beta   90.00
_cell.angle_gamma   90.00
#
_symmetry.space_group_name_H-M   'P 1'
#
loop_
_entity.id
_entity.type
_entity.pdbx_description
1 polymer ?
#
loop_
_entity_poly.entity_id
_entity_poly.type
_entity_poly.pdbx_seq_one_letter_code
_entity_poly.pdbx_strand_id
1 'polypeptide(L)'
;MVWVISFFAFCWSIWLFRNDLIFNNSRMTADQLFAVAQIKTFKWCNYNWPKSFFSESYFLANPAGSFCPIAKAKRYSDSSFDLPNADYTFFVDGAVNGSFGEAGIGGLCRDNNGIMVAKFSKSIGVLDATSAELLAIKEACSICLSAASLIEKRILFASDSSLAVNWIRNPIVAPLIFRPLAVEISNWSAVRDWKFEFIYRECNSEADSLAKNGIANNSNFRWIADSWQ
;
A
#
# COMPACT_ATOMS: atom_id res chain seq x y z
N MET A 1 8.38 -11.29 21.05
CA MET A 1 7.96 -9.99 21.63
C MET A 1 6.51 -9.65 21.29
N VAL A 2 6.12 -9.58 20.01
CA VAL A 2 4.70 -9.35 19.61
C VAL A 2 3.74 -10.34 20.26
N TRP A 3 4.05 -11.64 20.26
CA TRP A 3 3.24 -12.68 20.90
C TRP A 3 2.93 -12.47 22.40
N VAL A 4 3.84 -11.83 23.14
CA VAL A 4 3.63 -11.53 24.57
C VAL A 4 2.62 -10.39 24.71
N ILE A 5 2.74 -9.35 23.89
CA ILE A 5 1.77 -8.25 23.83
C ILE A 5 0.39 -8.78 23.40
N SER A 6 0.34 -9.66 22.40
CA SER A 6 -0.90 -10.31 21.96
C SER A 6 -1.55 -11.05 23.13
N PHE A 7 -0.80 -11.90 23.85
CA PHE A 7 -1.34 -12.64 24.99
C PHE A 7 -2.01 -11.71 26.02
N PHE A 8 -1.34 -10.64 26.45
CA PHE A 8 -1.90 -9.70 27.41
C PHE A 8 -3.10 -8.92 26.84
N ALA A 9 -3.06 -8.50 25.58
CA ALA A 9 -4.17 -7.81 24.94
C ALA A 9 -5.43 -8.68 24.85
N PHE A 10 -5.27 -9.98 24.59
CA PHE A 10 -6.37 -10.94 24.59
C PHE A 10 -6.92 -11.19 25.99
N CYS A 11 -6.07 -11.47 26.98
CA CYS A 11 -6.50 -11.65 28.37
C CYS A 11 -7.23 -10.41 28.91
N TRP A 12 -6.71 -9.21 28.64
CA TRP A 12 -7.34 -7.95 29.04
C TRP A 12 -8.68 -7.71 28.35
N SER A 13 -8.82 -8.08 27.07
CA SER A 13 -10.08 -7.93 26.34
C SER A 13 -11.15 -8.89 26.83
N ILE A 14 -10.77 -10.15 27.12
CA ILE A 14 -11.68 -11.13 27.73
C ILE A 14 -12.16 -10.64 29.10
N TRP A 15 -11.25 -10.10 29.92
CA TRP A 15 -11.61 -9.56 31.23
C TRP A 15 -12.57 -8.37 31.14
N LEU A 16 -12.30 -7.41 30.25
CA LEU A 16 -13.18 -6.27 30.03
C LEU A 16 -14.56 -6.71 29.53
N PHE A 17 -14.62 -7.64 28.57
CA PHE A 17 -15.87 -8.18 28.07
C PHE A 17 -16.70 -8.85 29.17
N ARG A 18 -16.06 -9.68 30.01
CA ARG A 18 -16.74 -10.33 31.12
C ARG A 18 -17.33 -9.31 32.10
N ASN A 19 -16.58 -8.26 32.42
CA ASN A 19 -17.07 -7.21 33.31
C ASN A 19 -18.22 -6.42 32.68
N ASP A 20 -18.10 -6.04 31.41
CA ASP A 20 -19.11 -5.26 30.70
C ASP A 20 -20.44 -6.05 30.56
N LEU A 21 -20.35 -7.37 30.36
CA LEU A 21 -21.50 -8.26 30.38
C LEU A 21 -22.19 -8.28 31.76
N ILE A 22 -21.41 -8.34 32.85
CA ILE A 22 -21.94 -8.42 34.22
C ILE A 22 -22.56 -7.08 34.67
N PHE A 23 -21.88 -5.96 34.41
CA PHE A 23 -22.24 -4.67 34.97
C PHE A 23 -23.12 -3.81 34.06
N ASN A 24 -22.98 -3.95 32.74
CA ASN A 24 -23.69 -3.13 31.75
C ASN A 24 -24.64 -3.94 30.86
N ASN A 25 -24.75 -5.26 31.09
CA ASN A 25 -25.58 -6.19 30.31
C ASN A 25 -25.31 -6.15 28.79
N SER A 26 -24.09 -5.71 28.44
CA SER A 26 -23.61 -5.53 27.08
C SER A 26 -23.35 -6.89 26.42
N ARG A 27 -23.82 -7.07 25.19
CA ARG A 27 -23.64 -8.31 24.43
C ARG A 27 -22.75 -8.04 23.23
N MET A 28 -21.48 -8.38 23.38
CA MET A 28 -20.48 -8.37 22.32
C MET A 28 -20.35 -9.79 21.74
N THR A 29 -20.24 -9.91 20.42
CA THR A 29 -20.00 -11.21 19.77
C THR A 29 -18.53 -11.63 19.92
N ALA A 30 -18.25 -12.93 19.73
CA ALA A 30 -16.87 -13.44 19.75
C ALA A 30 -15.99 -12.76 18.68
N ASP A 31 -16.54 -12.46 17.51
CA ASP A 31 -15.83 -11.76 16.43
C ASP A 31 -15.45 -10.33 16.83
N GLN A 32 -16.37 -9.60 17.47
CA GLN A 32 -16.11 -8.26 17.99
C GLN A 32 -15.05 -8.29 19.10
N LEU A 33 -15.11 -9.27 20.01
CA LEU A 33 -14.09 -9.45 21.05
C LEU A 33 -12.71 -9.70 20.44
N PHE A 34 -12.66 -10.58 19.44
CA PHE A 34 -11.43 -10.91 18.72
C PHE A 34 -10.86 -9.67 18.02
N ALA A 35 -11.69 -8.90 17.32
CA ALA A 35 -11.27 -7.64 16.68
C ALA A 35 -10.73 -6.63 17.69
N VAL A 36 -11.40 -6.43 18.84
CA VAL A 36 -10.94 -5.52 19.90
C VAL A 36 -9.58 -5.96 20.46
N ALA A 37 -9.37 -7.26 20.67
CA ALA A 37 -8.10 -7.80 21.13
C ALA A 37 -6.97 -7.59 20.10
N GLN A 38 -7.26 -7.78 18.81
CA GLN A 38 -6.31 -7.51 17.73
C GLN A 38 -5.96 -6.01 17.62
N ILE A 39 -6.95 -5.11 17.70
CA ILE A 39 -6.73 -3.66 17.69
C ILE A 39 -5.85 -3.22 18.87
N LYS A 40 -6.09 -3.74 20.08
CA LYS A 40 -5.23 -3.46 21.24
C LYS A 40 -3.82 -3.96 21.03
N THR A 41 -3.68 -5.17 20.50
CA THR A 41 -2.37 -5.75 20.17
C THR A 41 -1.62 -4.84 19.19
N PHE A 42 -2.27 -4.40 18.12
CA PHE A 42 -1.70 -3.47 17.15
C PHE A 42 -1.26 -2.17 17.82
N LYS A 43 -2.15 -1.51 18.57
CA LYS A 43 -1.86 -0.23 19.24
C LYS A 43 -0.71 -0.33 20.23
N TRP A 44 -0.66 -1.41 21.01
CA TRP A 44 0.43 -1.65 21.97
C TRP A 44 1.74 -1.96 21.26
N CYS A 45 1.72 -2.75 20.19
CA CYS A 45 2.90 -2.99 19.35
C CYS A 45 3.41 -1.69 18.70
N ASN A 46 2.51 -0.86 18.15
CA ASN A 46 2.87 0.40 17.51
C ASN A 46 3.40 1.43 18.52
N TYR A 47 2.89 1.45 19.75
CA TYR A 47 3.44 2.30 20.82
C TYR A 47 4.87 1.90 21.20
N ASN A 48 5.14 0.60 21.34
CA ASN A 48 6.47 0.11 21.70
C ASN A 48 7.46 0.17 20.52
N TRP A 49 6.96 0.07 19.28
CA TRP A 49 7.76 0.08 18.05
C TRP A 49 7.10 0.91 16.94
N PRO A 50 7.13 2.26 17.04
CA PRO A 50 6.37 3.16 16.17
C PRO A 50 6.82 3.17 14.70
N LYS A 51 7.97 2.58 14.38
CA LYS A 51 8.51 2.48 13.02
C LYS A 51 8.41 1.06 12.43
N SER A 52 7.76 0.13 13.11
CA SER A 52 7.76 -1.29 12.74
C SER A 52 6.42 -1.79 12.22
N PHE A 53 5.33 -1.05 12.42
CA PHE A 53 3.98 -1.42 12.00
C PHE A 53 3.35 -0.26 11.23
N PHE A 54 3.31 -0.39 9.90
CA PHE A 54 2.89 0.71 9.00
C PHE A 54 1.40 0.70 8.65
N SER A 55 0.69 -0.41 8.90
CA SER A 55 -0.72 -0.55 8.53
C SER A 55 -1.51 -1.33 9.58
N GLU A 56 -2.52 -0.68 10.17
CA GLU A 56 -3.47 -1.30 11.11
C GLU A 56 -4.30 -2.37 10.40
N SER A 57 -4.82 -2.04 9.22
CA SER A 57 -5.63 -2.93 8.38
C SER A 57 -4.85 -4.18 7.95
N TYR A 58 -3.57 -4.06 7.61
CA TYR A 58 -2.71 -5.22 7.36
C TYR A 58 -2.52 -6.09 8.61
N PHE A 59 -2.28 -5.46 9.77
CA PHE A 59 -2.10 -6.20 11.02
C PHE A 59 -3.34 -6.98 11.42
N LEU A 60 -4.52 -6.37 11.31
CA LEU A 60 -5.79 -7.02 11.63
C LEU A 60 -6.08 -8.17 10.66
N ALA A 61 -5.77 -7.98 9.38
CA ALA A 61 -6.07 -8.95 8.33
C ALA A 61 -5.03 -10.10 8.22
N ASN A 62 -3.79 -9.88 8.67
CA ASN A 62 -2.77 -10.92 8.78
C ASN A 62 -1.86 -10.73 10.02
N PRO A 63 -2.37 -11.03 11.24
CA PRO A 63 -1.59 -10.83 12.46
C PRO A 63 -0.37 -11.73 12.54
N ALA A 64 -0.46 -12.95 11.98
CA ALA A 64 0.62 -13.93 11.99
C ALA A 64 1.76 -13.57 11.03
N GLY A 65 1.46 -12.89 9.91
CA GLY A 65 2.45 -12.39 8.96
C GLY A 65 3.01 -11.01 9.30
N SER A 66 2.42 -10.32 10.27
CA SER A 66 2.85 -8.99 10.72
C SER A 66 4.08 -9.07 11.63
N PHE A 67 5.23 -9.38 11.04
CA PHE A 67 6.53 -9.32 11.71
C PHE A 67 7.15 -7.93 11.59
N CYS A 68 7.83 -7.46 12.64
CA CYS A 68 8.69 -6.28 12.56
C CYS A 68 9.82 -6.53 11.54
N PRO A 69 9.86 -5.85 10.39
CA PRO A 69 11.06 -5.83 9.59
C PRO A 69 11.91 -4.67 10.15
N ILE A 70 12.66 -4.91 11.22
CA ILE A 70 13.91 -4.15 11.38
C ILE A 70 14.98 -4.89 10.57
N ALA A 71 14.73 -5.08 9.27
CA ALA A 71 15.81 -5.25 8.34
C ALA A 71 16.35 -3.85 8.11
N LYS A 72 17.57 -3.57 8.58
CA LYS A 72 18.30 -2.38 8.11
C LYS A 72 18.22 -2.42 6.59
N ALA A 73 17.64 -1.38 5.98
CA ALA A 73 17.62 -1.25 4.53
C ALA A 73 19.05 -1.46 4.04
N LYS A 74 19.29 -2.53 3.28
CA LYS A 74 20.56 -2.71 2.57
C LYS A 74 20.62 -1.54 1.60
N ARG A 75 21.49 -0.58 1.89
CA ARG A 75 21.80 0.51 0.96
C ARG A 75 22.41 -0.12 -0.28
N TYR A 76 21.62 -0.25 -1.34
CA TYR A 76 22.15 -0.59 -2.64
C TYR A 76 22.69 0.71 -3.24
N SER A 77 24.01 0.78 -3.39
CA SER A 77 24.71 1.96 -3.92
C SER A 77 24.79 1.98 -5.45
N ASP A 78 24.11 1.05 -6.13
CA ASP A 78 24.16 0.93 -7.57
C ASP A 78 22.78 1.21 -8.17
N SER A 79 22.70 2.33 -8.87
CA SER A 79 21.50 2.97 -9.41
C SER A 79 20.95 2.30 -10.67
N SER A 80 21.51 1.19 -11.11
CA SER A 80 21.04 0.41 -12.26
C SER A 80 20.34 -0.85 -11.78
N PHE A 81 19.10 -0.71 -11.33
CA PHE A 81 18.20 -1.85 -11.26
C PHE A 81 17.78 -2.17 -12.70
N ASP A 82 18.20 -3.33 -13.23
CA ASP A 82 17.80 -3.78 -14.57
C ASP A 82 16.31 -4.11 -14.56
N LEU A 83 15.49 -3.08 -14.80
CA LEU A 83 14.06 -3.25 -14.97
C LEU A 83 13.79 -4.06 -16.24
N PRO A 84 12.75 -4.93 -16.24
CA PRO A 84 12.33 -5.61 -17.46
C PRO A 84 12.09 -4.61 -18.60
N ASN A 85 12.50 -4.98 -19.82
CA ASN A 85 12.24 -4.17 -21.00
C ASN A 85 10.74 -3.90 -21.17
N ALA A 86 10.36 -2.62 -21.12
CA ALA A 86 9.01 -2.12 -21.31
C ALA A 86 9.04 -0.88 -22.21
N ASP A 87 7.92 -0.60 -22.88
CA ASP A 87 7.80 0.58 -23.72
C ASP A 87 7.57 1.83 -22.86
N TYR A 88 6.91 1.62 -21.72
CA TYR A 88 6.67 2.63 -20.70
C TYR A 88 6.89 2.06 -19.30
N THR A 89 7.49 2.86 -18.41
CA THR A 89 7.65 2.54 -16.99
C THR A 89 6.95 3.58 -16.14
N PHE A 90 5.99 3.15 -15.33
CA PHE A 90 5.23 3.96 -14.40
C PHE A 90 5.75 3.72 -12.97
N PHE A 91 6.38 4.73 -12.39
CA PHE A 91 6.82 4.74 -11.00
C PHE A 91 5.70 5.30 -10.13
N VAL A 92 5.35 4.60 -9.05
CA VAL A 92 4.24 4.97 -8.17
C VAL A 92 4.62 4.83 -6.71
N ASP A 93 4.03 5.67 -5.86
CA ASP A 93 4.19 5.61 -4.41
C ASP A 93 2.92 6.11 -3.69
N GLY A 94 2.72 5.61 -2.47
CA GLY A 94 1.70 6.04 -1.53
C GLY A 94 2.32 6.65 -0.27
N ALA A 95 1.91 7.86 0.10
CA ALA A 95 2.36 8.54 1.31
C ALA A 95 1.21 8.69 2.30
N VAL A 96 1.50 8.56 3.60
CA VAL A 96 0.54 8.76 4.69
C VAL A 96 1.19 9.54 5.83
N ASN A 97 0.45 10.47 6.42
CA ASN A 97 0.83 11.11 7.68
C ASN A 97 0.66 10.14 8.85
N GLY A 98 1.77 9.59 9.35
CA GLY A 98 1.76 8.58 10.41
C GLY A 98 1.46 7.17 9.88
N SER A 99 0.84 6.31 10.70
CA SER A 99 0.44 4.94 10.28
C SER A 99 -0.97 4.86 9.71
N PHE A 100 -1.81 5.83 10.04
CA PHE A 100 -3.18 5.99 9.56
C PHE A 100 -3.51 7.47 9.65
N GLY A 101 -3.77 8.12 8.53
CA GLY A 101 -3.87 9.57 8.47
C GLY A 101 -4.13 10.07 7.07
N GLU A 102 -4.03 11.38 6.88
CA GLU A 102 -4.10 11.99 5.55
C GLU A 102 -3.10 11.32 4.61
N ALA A 103 -3.62 10.86 3.48
CA ALA A 103 -2.93 10.01 2.55
C ALA A 103 -2.95 10.66 1.15
N GLY A 104 -1.83 10.53 0.47
CA GLY A 104 -1.62 11.01 -0.88
C GLY A 104 -1.00 9.92 -1.74
N ILE A 105 -1.28 9.97 -3.03
CA ILE A 105 -0.69 9.06 -4.02
C ILE A 105 0.02 9.88 -5.08
N GLY A 106 1.12 9.34 -5.57
CA GLY A 106 1.93 9.98 -6.59
C GLY A 106 2.45 8.97 -7.59
N GLY A 107 2.71 9.44 -8.79
CA GLY A 107 3.40 8.63 -9.76
C GLY A 107 3.75 9.40 -11.01
N LEU A 108 4.73 8.88 -11.74
CA LEU A 108 5.18 9.41 -13.02
C LEU A 108 5.45 8.26 -13.98
N CYS A 109 5.19 8.50 -15.26
CA CYS A 109 5.49 7.57 -16.33
C CYS A 109 6.58 8.11 -17.23
N ARG A 110 7.51 7.24 -17.61
CA ARG A 110 8.57 7.48 -18.58
C ARG A 110 8.43 6.54 -19.76
N ASP A 111 8.74 7.03 -20.96
CA ASP A 111 8.90 6.20 -22.15
C ASP A 111 10.24 5.44 -22.13
N ASN A 112 10.50 4.66 -23.19
CA ASN A 112 11.74 3.93 -23.39
C ASN A 112 13.00 4.82 -23.55
N ASN A 113 12.84 6.11 -23.81
CA ASN A 113 13.93 7.09 -23.87
C ASN A 113 14.15 7.79 -22.52
N GLY A 114 13.37 7.44 -21.49
CA GLY A 114 13.40 8.06 -20.17
C GLY A 114 12.66 9.40 -20.10
N ILE A 115 11.95 9.80 -21.15
CA ILE A 115 11.20 11.04 -21.21
C ILE A 115 9.91 10.88 -20.41
N MET A 116 9.63 11.82 -19.52
CA MET A 116 8.41 11.83 -18.74
C MET A 116 7.21 12.17 -19.62
N VAL A 117 6.20 11.30 -19.61
CA VAL A 117 5.02 11.37 -20.48
C VAL A 117 3.71 11.44 -19.71
N ALA A 118 3.72 11.11 -18.41
CA ALA A 118 2.62 11.37 -17.51
C ALA A 118 3.12 11.58 -16.08
N LYS A 119 2.37 12.31 -15.27
CA LYS A 119 2.54 12.35 -13.81
C LYS A 119 1.24 12.70 -13.10
N PHE A 120 1.09 12.24 -11.87
CA PHE A 120 -0.05 12.57 -11.03
C PHE A 120 0.36 12.74 -9.57
N SER A 121 -0.45 13.48 -8.84
CA SER A 121 -0.35 13.71 -7.40
C SER A 121 -1.76 13.99 -6.89
N LYS A 122 -2.29 13.12 -6.01
CA LYS A 122 -3.68 13.22 -5.53
C LYS A 122 -3.76 13.01 -4.03
N SER A 123 -4.70 13.70 -3.40
CA SER A 123 -5.15 13.39 -2.04
C SER A 123 -6.21 12.29 -2.12
N ILE A 124 -6.09 11.27 -1.26
CA ILE A 124 -7.02 10.12 -1.21
C ILE A 124 -7.73 10.01 0.15
N GLY A 125 -7.72 11.09 0.93
CA GLY A 125 -8.40 11.15 2.23
C GLY A 125 -7.57 10.50 3.34
N VAL A 126 -8.26 9.88 4.31
CA VAL A 126 -7.60 9.30 5.50
C VAL A 126 -7.53 7.77 5.35
N LEU A 127 -6.32 7.24 5.18
CA LEU A 127 -6.06 5.83 4.90
C LEU A 127 -4.77 5.35 5.57
N ASP A 128 -4.53 4.04 5.54
CA ASP A 128 -3.26 3.43 5.94
C ASP A 128 -2.27 3.34 4.76
N ALA A 129 -0.98 3.17 5.07
CA ALA A 129 0.08 3.13 4.07
C ALA A 129 -0.13 2.06 2.99
N THR A 130 -0.59 0.87 3.37
CA THR A 130 -0.82 -0.23 2.43
C THR A 130 -1.96 0.07 1.46
N SER A 131 -3.04 0.68 1.95
CA SER A 131 -4.12 1.18 1.10
C SER A 131 -3.63 2.24 0.12
N ALA A 132 -2.81 3.19 0.57
CA ALA A 132 -2.27 4.25 -0.28
C ALA A 132 -1.41 3.68 -1.43
N GLU A 133 -0.55 2.71 -1.13
CA GLU A 133 0.32 2.05 -2.11
C GLU A 133 -0.48 1.31 -3.19
N LEU A 134 -1.47 0.51 -2.80
CA LEU A 134 -2.33 -0.19 -3.75
C LEU A 134 -3.16 0.78 -4.61
N LEU A 135 -3.63 1.88 -4.01
CA LEU A 135 -4.38 2.92 -4.74
C LEU A 135 -3.50 3.72 -5.69
N ALA A 136 -2.22 3.95 -5.36
CA ALA A 136 -1.26 4.58 -6.27
C ALA A 136 -1.06 3.72 -7.53
N ILE A 137 -0.91 2.40 -7.36
CA ILE A 137 -0.83 1.47 -8.49
C ILE A 137 -2.15 1.46 -9.28
N LYS A 138 -3.30 1.39 -8.60
CA LYS A 138 -4.62 1.43 -9.25
C LYS A 138 -4.80 2.68 -10.10
N GLU A 139 -4.41 3.84 -9.57
CA GLU A 139 -4.52 5.11 -10.29
C GLU A 139 -3.64 5.11 -11.53
N ALA A 140 -2.38 4.66 -11.44
CA ALA A 140 -1.49 4.56 -12.61
C ALA A 140 -2.07 3.64 -13.69
N CYS A 141 -2.59 2.47 -13.29
CA CYS A 141 -3.30 1.59 -14.21
C CYS A 141 -4.50 2.29 -14.86
N SER A 142 -5.31 3.02 -14.09
CA SER A 142 -6.47 3.76 -14.61
C SER A 142 -6.06 4.83 -15.62
N ILE A 143 -4.94 5.52 -15.38
CA ILE A 143 -4.36 6.49 -16.32
C ILE A 143 -3.97 5.79 -17.63
N CYS A 144 -3.32 4.64 -17.56
CA CYS A 144 -2.95 3.87 -18.75
C CYS A 144 -4.16 3.30 -19.49
N LEU A 145 -5.20 2.84 -18.79
CA LEU A 145 -6.45 2.38 -19.42
C LEU A 145 -7.18 3.50 -20.19
N SER A 146 -7.05 4.74 -19.73
CA SER A 146 -7.67 5.90 -20.39
C SER A 146 -6.95 6.34 -21.67
N ALA A 147 -5.78 5.79 -21.97
CA ALA A 147 -4.96 6.16 -23.13
C ALA A 147 -5.05 5.09 -24.23
N ALA A 148 -5.72 5.42 -25.33
CA ALA A 148 -5.91 4.50 -26.46
C ALA A 148 -4.57 4.10 -27.11
N SER A 149 -3.60 5.01 -27.13
CA SER A 149 -2.24 4.80 -27.63
C SER A 149 -1.46 3.68 -26.91
N LEU A 150 -1.90 3.27 -25.72
CA LEU A 150 -1.21 2.30 -24.85
C LEU A 150 -1.79 0.89 -24.88
N ILE A 151 -2.82 0.64 -25.68
CA ILE A 151 -3.57 -0.63 -25.72
C ILE A 151 -2.65 -1.84 -25.97
N GLU A 152 -1.68 -1.71 -26.88
CA GLU A 152 -0.75 -2.78 -27.29
C GLU A 152 0.66 -2.57 -26.73
N LYS A 153 0.83 -1.63 -25.79
CA LYS A 153 2.14 -1.28 -25.23
C LYS A 153 2.44 -2.08 -23.98
N ARG A 154 3.71 -2.41 -23.84
CA ARG A 154 4.23 -3.10 -22.66
C ARG A 154 4.48 -2.06 -21.57
N ILE A 155 3.76 -2.18 -20.46
CA ILE A 155 3.84 -1.21 -19.36
C ILE A 155 4.38 -1.89 -18.12
N LEU A 156 5.41 -1.30 -17.54
CA LEU A 156 5.96 -1.70 -16.27
C LEU A 156 5.47 -0.76 -15.17
N PHE A 157 4.85 -1.28 -14.13
CA PHE A 157 4.48 -0.53 -12.94
C PHE A 157 5.48 -0.84 -11.82
N ALA A 158 6.27 0.14 -11.43
CA ALA A 158 7.32 0.02 -10.43
C ALA A 158 6.87 0.69 -9.12
N SER A 159 6.92 -0.07 -8.02
CA SER A 159 6.60 0.41 -6.66
C SER A 159 7.63 -0.11 -5.66
N ASP A 160 7.92 0.65 -4.62
CA ASP A 160 8.76 0.24 -3.49
C ASP A 160 8.00 -0.47 -2.37
N SER A 161 6.71 -0.79 -2.59
CA SER A 161 5.93 -1.66 -1.72
C SER A 161 5.96 -3.11 -2.22
N SER A 162 6.90 -3.88 -1.66
CA SER A 162 7.01 -5.32 -1.96
C SER A 162 5.74 -6.10 -1.62
N LEU A 163 4.99 -5.67 -0.58
CA LEU A 163 3.70 -6.24 -0.23
C LEU A 163 2.64 -6.00 -1.31
N ALA A 164 2.49 -4.76 -1.78
CA ALA A 164 1.52 -4.41 -2.81
C ALA A 164 1.81 -5.16 -4.12
N VAL A 165 3.07 -5.16 -4.57
CA VAL A 165 3.50 -5.87 -5.78
C VAL A 165 3.25 -7.37 -5.65
N ASN A 166 3.58 -7.98 -4.50
CA ASN A 166 3.35 -9.41 -4.26
C ASN A 166 1.86 -9.77 -4.28
N TRP A 167 1.00 -8.94 -3.69
CA TRP A 167 -0.44 -9.17 -3.69
C TRP A 167 -1.06 -9.01 -5.07
N ILE A 168 -0.60 -8.08 -5.88
CA ILE A 168 -1.11 -7.94 -7.25
C ILE A 168 -0.69 -9.12 -8.12
N ARG A 169 0.56 -9.59 -7.98
CA ARG A 169 1.06 -10.78 -8.69
C ARG A 169 0.37 -12.08 -8.25
N ASN A 170 0.00 -12.17 -6.98
CA ASN A 170 -0.70 -13.32 -6.43
C ASN A 170 -1.82 -12.86 -5.46
N PRO A 171 -3.00 -12.50 -5.98
CA PRO A 171 -4.08 -11.95 -5.15
C PRO A 171 -4.61 -12.91 -4.08
N ILE A 172 -4.37 -14.21 -4.22
CA ILE A 172 -4.80 -15.21 -3.23
C ILE A 172 -4.07 -15.01 -1.89
N VAL A 173 -2.81 -14.56 -1.91
CA VAL A 173 -2.05 -14.30 -0.68
C VAL A 173 -2.34 -12.93 -0.06
N ALA A 174 -3.08 -12.07 -0.75
CA ALA A 174 -3.53 -10.80 -0.21
C ALA A 174 -4.52 -11.04 0.94
N PRO A 175 -4.46 -10.27 2.04
CA PRO A 175 -5.48 -10.32 3.09
C PRO A 175 -6.87 -9.97 2.54
N LEU A 176 -7.93 -10.51 3.15
CA LEU A 176 -9.31 -10.43 2.63
C LEU A 176 -9.77 -8.99 2.33
N ILE A 177 -9.35 -8.01 3.13
CA ILE A 177 -9.72 -6.60 2.94
C ILE A 177 -9.10 -5.98 1.67
N PHE A 178 -7.89 -6.41 1.30
CA PHE A 178 -7.16 -5.90 0.13
C PHE A 178 -7.35 -6.75 -1.11
N ARG A 179 -7.79 -8.00 -0.95
CA ARG A 179 -7.94 -8.95 -2.05
C ARG A 179 -8.82 -8.44 -3.19
N PRO A 180 -9.99 -7.79 -2.96
CA PRO A 180 -10.78 -7.26 -4.07
C PRO A 180 -10.00 -6.29 -4.95
N LEU A 181 -9.24 -5.39 -4.33
CA LEU A 181 -8.41 -4.41 -5.04
C LEU A 181 -7.22 -5.08 -5.76
N ALA A 182 -6.55 -6.02 -5.11
CA ALA A 182 -5.47 -6.79 -5.73
C ALA A 182 -5.94 -7.60 -6.94
N VAL A 183 -7.12 -8.24 -6.84
CA VAL A 183 -7.75 -8.97 -7.96
C VAL A 183 -8.12 -8.02 -9.09
N GLU A 184 -8.72 -6.86 -8.78
CA GLU A 184 -9.06 -5.85 -9.78
C GLU A 184 -7.84 -5.45 -10.62
N ILE A 185 -6.73 -5.11 -9.95
CA ILE A 185 -5.48 -4.70 -10.63
C ILE A 185 -4.86 -5.87 -11.40
N SER A 186 -4.83 -7.07 -10.80
CA SER A 186 -4.28 -8.28 -11.44
C SER A 186 -5.03 -8.65 -12.73
N ASN A 187 -6.36 -8.49 -12.75
CA ASN A 187 -7.17 -8.75 -13.93
C ASN A 187 -6.77 -7.84 -15.12
N TRP A 188 -6.32 -6.60 -14.88
CA TRP A 188 -5.82 -5.74 -15.95
C TRP A 188 -4.52 -6.28 -16.57
N SER A 189 -3.60 -6.83 -15.77
CA SER A 189 -2.40 -7.51 -16.29
C SER A 189 -2.68 -8.84 -16.98
N ALA A 190 -3.86 -9.44 -16.79
CA ALA A 190 -4.23 -10.66 -17.51
C ALA A 190 -4.64 -10.37 -18.97
N VAL A 191 -5.07 -9.14 -19.27
CA VAL A 191 -5.58 -8.74 -20.59
C VAL A 191 -4.67 -7.74 -21.32
N ARG A 192 -3.64 -7.22 -20.64
CA ARG A 192 -2.62 -6.32 -21.19
C ARG A 192 -1.22 -6.89 -20.91
N ASP A 193 -0.22 -6.56 -21.72
CA ASP A 193 1.18 -6.89 -21.39
C ASP A 193 1.72 -5.93 -20.32
N TRP A 194 1.16 -6.04 -19.12
CA TRP A 194 1.49 -5.22 -17.97
C TRP A 194 2.22 -6.06 -16.93
N LYS A 195 3.31 -5.50 -16.41
CA LYS A 195 4.10 -6.12 -15.35
C LYS A 195 4.17 -5.18 -14.16
N PHE A 196 4.12 -5.75 -12.96
CA PHE A 196 4.32 -5.04 -11.71
C PHE A 196 5.66 -5.47 -11.14
N GLU A 197 6.57 -4.56 -10.83
CA GLU A 197 7.90 -4.84 -10.28
C GLU A 197 8.15 -4.08 -8.98
N PHE A 198 8.88 -4.73 -8.09
CA PHE A 198 9.39 -4.08 -6.89
C PHE A 198 10.68 -3.34 -7.22
N ILE A 199 10.79 -2.11 -6.75
CA ILE A 199 12.02 -1.31 -6.80
C ILE A 199 12.43 -0.87 -5.41
N TYR A 200 13.70 -0.53 -5.24
CA TYR A 200 14.13 0.08 -3.99
C TYR A 200 13.69 1.53 -3.88
N ARG A 201 13.40 1.99 -2.66
CA ARG A 201 12.90 3.33 -2.37
C ARG A 201 13.83 4.44 -2.86
N GLU A 202 15.13 4.17 -2.85
CA GLU A 202 16.17 5.07 -3.35
C GLU A 202 16.00 5.39 -4.85
N CYS A 203 15.39 4.47 -5.61
CA CYS A 203 15.09 4.63 -7.03
C CYS A 203 13.69 5.23 -7.28
N ASN A 204 12.89 5.46 -6.22
CA ASN A 204 11.49 5.91 -6.31
C ASN A 204 11.26 7.33 -5.74
N SER A 205 12.33 8.11 -5.56
CA SER A 205 12.26 9.40 -4.84
C SER A 205 11.31 10.42 -5.47
N GLU A 206 11.15 10.42 -6.79
CA GLU A 206 10.25 11.33 -7.48
C GLU A 206 8.78 10.99 -7.27
N ALA A 207 8.42 9.70 -7.27
CA ALA A 207 7.07 9.27 -6.96
C ALA A 207 6.72 9.53 -5.48
N ASP A 208 7.66 9.29 -4.56
CA ASP A 208 7.52 9.62 -3.13
C ASP A 208 7.31 11.12 -2.90
N SER A 209 8.04 11.97 -3.64
CA SER A 209 7.79 13.41 -3.60
C SER A 209 6.39 13.78 -4.12
N LEU A 210 5.91 13.14 -5.18
CA LEU A 210 4.57 13.38 -5.71
C LEU A 210 3.49 12.91 -4.74
N ALA A 211 3.67 11.78 -4.07
CA ALA A 211 2.73 11.25 -3.10
C ALA A 211 2.60 12.18 -1.87
N LYS A 212 3.73 12.66 -1.35
CA LYS A 212 3.78 13.66 -0.26
C LYS A 212 3.14 14.99 -0.65
N ASN A 213 3.36 15.44 -1.88
CA ASN A 213 2.68 16.62 -2.41
C ASN A 213 1.15 16.41 -2.50
N GLY A 214 0.71 15.17 -2.77
CA GLY A 214 -0.71 14.79 -2.76
C GLY A 214 -1.36 14.93 -1.39
N ILE A 215 -0.61 14.73 -0.30
CA ILE A 215 -1.10 15.00 1.07
C ILE A 215 -1.24 16.51 1.28
N ALA A 216 -0.22 17.28 0.92
CA ALA A 216 -0.16 18.72 1.19
C ALA A 216 -1.17 19.53 0.36
N ASN A 217 -1.47 19.08 -0.86
CA ASN A 217 -2.34 19.77 -1.80
C ASN A 217 -3.71 19.08 -1.86
N ASN A 218 -4.76 19.74 -1.38
CA ASN A 218 -6.16 19.29 -1.54
C ASN A 218 -6.67 19.28 -2.99
N SER A 219 -5.82 19.59 -3.98
CA SER A 219 -6.15 19.60 -5.40
C SER A 219 -5.50 18.43 -6.13
N ASN A 220 -6.31 17.63 -6.81
CA ASN A 220 -5.83 16.55 -7.68
C ASN A 220 -5.06 17.13 -8.86
N PHE A 221 -3.77 16.80 -8.95
CA PHE A 221 -2.91 17.16 -10.06
C PHE A 221 -2.70 15.96 -10.98
N ARG A 222 -2.87 16.18 -12.29
CA ARG A 222 -2.57 15.21 -13.34
C ARG A 222 -2.04 15.95 -14.55
N TRP A 223 -0.93 15.47 -15.08
CA TRP A 223 -0.32 15.95 -16.31
C TRP A 223 -0.05 14.78 -17.24
N ILE A 224 -0.30 14.97 -18.53
CA ILE A 224 -0.16 13.98 -19.59
C ILE A 224 0.44 14.71 -20.80
N ALA A 225 1.45 14.13 -21.43
CA ALA A 225 2.04 14.65 -22.66
C ALA A 225 1.11 14.42 -23.87
N ASP A 226 1.16 15.30 -24.86
CA ASP A 226 0.32 15.18 -26.06
C ASP A 226 0.59 13.87 -26.84
N SER A 227 1.80 13.31 -26.72
CA SER A 227 2.18 12.01 -27.29
C SER A 227 1.49 10.80 -26.66
N TRP A 228 0.74 11.01 -25.57
CA TRP A 228 0.03 9.98 -24.80
C TRP A 228 -1.46 9.89 -25.19
N GLN A 229 -2.01 10.89 -25.87
CA GLN A 229 -3.39 10.87 -26.39
C GLN A 229 -3.50 9.98 -27.63
#